data_AF-A0A800EQT8-F1
#
_entry.id   AF-A0A800EQT8-F1
#
_cell.length_a   1.000
_cell.length_b   1.000
_cell.length_c   1.000
_cell.angle_alpha   90.00
_cell.angle_beta   90.00
_cell.angle_gamma   90.00
#
_symmetry.space_group_name_H-M   'P 1'
#
loop_
_entity.id
_entity.type
_entity.pdbx_description
1 polymer ?
#
loop_
_entity_poly.entity_id
_entity_poly.type
_entity_poly.pdbx_seq_one_letter_code
_entity_poly.pdbx_strand_id
1 'polypeptide(L)'
;APVAWRGALPTTYHLGPGPATVRVHLEFDWNLEPAYNVIARMEGSEYPDEWVIRGNHRDGWAMGAADPASGHVAMMEEARAIGELAR
;
A
#
# COMPACT_ATOMS: atom_id res chain seq x y z
N ALA A 1 -28.41 13.28 10.99
CA ALA A 1 -28.16 11.87 10.57
C ALA A 1 -28.35 10.93 11.76
N PRO A 2 -28.67 9.64 11.54
CA PRO A 2 -28.64 8.60 12.58
C PRO A 2 -27.34 8.64 13.38
N VAL A 3 -27.36 8.25 14.65
CA VAL A 3 -26.19 8.37 15.54
C VAL A 3 -24.96 7.67 14.96
N ALA A 4 -25.13 6.46 14.41
CA ALA A 4 -24.04 5.69 13.81
C ALA A 4 -23.43 6.30 12.53
N TRP A 5 -24.03 7.36 11.97
CA TRP A 5 -23.59 8.01 10.73
C TRP A 5 -22.98 9.41 10.96
N ARG A 6 -22.87 9.84 12.22
CA ARG A 6 -22.27 11.13 12.57
C ARG A 6 -20.76 10.97 12.73
N GLY A 7 -19.99 11.86 12.12
CA GLY A 7 -18.57 12.01 12.40
C GLY A 7 -18.31 13.09 13.46
N ALA A 8 -17.05 13.50 13.59
CA ALA A 8 -16.59 14.46 14.60
C ALA A 8 -16.43 15.90 14.08
N LEU A 9 -16.95 16.23 12.88
CA LEU A 9 -16.89 17.60 12.37
C LEU A 9 -17.85 18.50 13.16
N PRO A 10 -17.50 19.78 13.38
CA PRO A 10 -18.33 20.74 14.11
C PRO A 10 -19.48 21.28 13.24
N THR A 11 -20.29 20.38 12.67
CA THR A 11 -21.46 20.71 11.84
C THR A 11 -22.56 19.67 12.03
N THR A 12 -23.80 20.06 11.74
CA THR A 12 -24.92 19.11 11.74
C THR A 12 -24.83 18.24 10.50
N TYR A 13 -24.72 16.93 10.70
CA TYR A 13 -24.70 15.96 9.60
C TYR A 13 -26.13 15.79 9.05
N HIS A 14 -26.38 16.30 7.86
CA HIS A 14 -27.63 16.10 7.12
C HIS A 14 -27.47 14.96 6.10
N LEU A 15 -28.54 14.18 5.86
CA LEU A 15 -28.57 13.18 4.78
C LEU A 15 -29.00 13.81 3.43
N GLY A 16 -29.37 15.09 3.46
CA GLY A 16 -29.87 15.81 2.30
C GLY A 16 -31.32 15.45 1.94
N PRO A 17 -31.77 15.87 0.74
CA PRO A 17 -31.01 16.69 -0.22
C PRO A 17 -30.88 18.16 0.21
N GLY A 18 -29.84 18.85 -0.30
CA GLY A 18 -29.80 20.31 -0.40
C GLY A 18 -29.30 21.10 0.82
N PRO A 19 -29.32 22.46 0.75
CA PRO A 19 -29.86 23.29 -0.34
C PRO A 19 -28.86 23.62 -1.46
N ALA A 20 -27.58 23.30 -1.28
CA ALA A 20 -26.53 23.67 -2.23
C ALA A 20 -26.40 22.69 -3.41
N THR A 21 -26.12 23.22 -4.59
CA THR A 21 -25.66 22.43 -5.73
C THR A 21 -24.14 22.38 -5.72
N VAL A 22 -23.57 21.17 -5.66
CA VAL A 22 -22.12 20.95 -5.75
C VAL A 22 -21.76 20.64 -7.20
N ARG A 23 -20.85 21.43 -7.78
CA ARG A 23 -20.24 21.13 -9.09
C ARG A 23 -18.86 20.54 -8.86
N VAL A 24 -18.69 19.28 -9.25
CA VAL A 24 -17.41 18.57 -9.19
C VAL A 24 -16.79 18.57 -10.59
N HIS A 25 -15.53 18.98 -10.70
CA HIS A 25 -14.76 18.97 -11.95
C HIS A 25 -13.52 18.12 -11.73
N LEU A 26 -13.30 17.12 -12.59
CA LEU A 26 -12.24 16.14 -12.45
C LEU A 26 -11.47 16.02 -13.75
N GLU A 27 -10.15 16.04 -13.65
CA GLU A 27 -9.22 15.75 -14.73
C GLU A 27 -8.25 14.68 -14.22
N PHE A 28 -8.07 13.61 -14.98
CA PHE A 28 -7.21 12.49 -14.61
C PHE A 28 -6.32 12.11 -15.79
N ASP A 29 -5.10 11.69 -15.47
CA ASP A 29 -4.22 11.03 -16.42
C ASP A 29 -4.46 9.51 -16.37
N TRP A 30 -4.68 8.91 -17.54
CA TRP A 30 -4.92 7.47 -17.72
C TRP A 30 -3.82 6.81 -18.57
N ASN A 31 -2.67 7.45 -18.70
CA ASN A 31 -1.53 6.91 -19.43
C ASN A 31 -1.04 5.58 -18.82
N LEU A 32 -0.51 4.72 -19.68
CA LEU A 32 0.19 3.51 -19.25
C LEU A 32 1.61 3.87 -18.83
N GLU A 33 1.92 3.58 -17.56
CA GLU A 33 3.25 3.79 -17.00
C GLU A 33 3.93 2.45 -16.68
N PRO A 34 5.25 2.34 -16.87
CA PRO A 34 5.98 1.13 -16.49
C PRO A 34 6.02 0.98 -14.96
N ALA A 35 5.62 -0.19 -14.48
CA ALA A 35 5.79 -0.61 -13.09
C ALA A 35 6.90 -1.66 -12.98
N TYR A 36 7.75 -1.57 -11.96
CA TYR A 36 8.91 -2.43 -11.78
C TYR A 36 8.80 -3.24 -10.51
N ASN A 37 8.89 -4.57 -10.64
CA ASN A 37 9.09 -5.48 -9.53
C ASN A 37 10.57 -5.85 -9.43
N VAL A 38 11.09 -5.88 -8.21
CA VAL A 38 12.43 -6.41 -7.92
C VAL A 38 12.25 -7.82 -7.37
N ILE A 39 12.85 -8.80 -8.04
CA ILE A 39 12.77 -10.22 -7.67
C ILE A 39 14.19 -10.73 -7.46
N ALA A 40 14.44 -11.27 -6.27
CA ALA A 40 15.66 -11.97 -5.91
C ALA A 40 15.34 -13.41 -5.53
N ARG A 41 16.27 -14.34 -5.80
CA ARG A 41 16.13 -15.76 -5.47
C ARG A 41 17.35 -16.24 -4.70
N MET A 42 17.10 -16.97 -3.62
CA MET A 42 18.07 -17.83 -2.96
C MET A 42 17.64 -19.27 -3.26
N GLU A 43 18.51 -20.06 -3.87
CA GLU A 43 18.20 -21.45 -4.25
C GLU A 43 18.31 -22.37 -3.03
N GLY A 44 17.29 -23.21 -2.81
CA GLY A 44 17.29 -24.19 -1.73
C GLY A 44 18.30 -25.30 -2.00
N SER A 45 19.03 -25.74 -0.97
CA SER A 45 20.06 -26.78 -1.11
C SER A 45 19.50 -28.20 -1.23
N GLU A 46 18.35 -28.48 -0.63
CA GLU A 46 17.70 -29.81 -0.65
C GLU A 46 16.48 -29.86 -1.60
N TYR A 47 15.65 -28.81 -1.58
CA TYR A 47 14.42 -28.73 -2.40
C TYR A 47 14.43 -27.45 -3.28
N PRO A 48 15.30 -27.38 -4.32
CA PRO A 48 15.47 -26.16 -5.15
C PRO A 48 14.22 -25.77 -5.96
N ASP A 49 13.31 -26.72 -6.19
CA ASP A 49 12.08 -26.56 -6.95
C ASP A 49 10.84 -26.25 -6.08
N GLU A 50 10.98 -26.22 -4.75
CA GLU A 50 9.92 -25.83 -3.83
C GLU A 50 10.06 -24.36 -3.41
N TRP A 51 8.97 -23.59 -3.52
CA TRP A 51 9.00 -22.14 -3.42
C TRP A 51 8.41 -21.63 -2.11
N VAL A 52 9.18 -20.80 -1.41
CA VAL A 52 8.66 -19.90 -0.38
C VAL A 52 8.81 -18.47 -0.89
N ILE A 53 7.69 -17.74 -0.98
CA ILE A 53 7.67 -16.38 -1.53
C ILE A 53 7.41 -15.38 -0.40
N ARG A 54 8.35 -14.45 -0.22
CA ARG A 54 8.22 -13.30 0.68
C ARG A 54 8.23 -12.01 -0.15
N GLY A 55 7.20 -11.18 -0.02
CA GLY A 55 7.08 -9.94 -0.79
C GLY A 55 6.40 -8.79 -0.04
N ASN A 56 6.64 -7.58 -0.52
CA ASN A 56 6.05 -6.32 -0.05
C ASN A 56 6.03 -5.33 -1.23
N HIS A 57 4.93 -4.60 -1.42
CA HIS A 57 4.89 -3.53 -2.43
C HIS A 57 5.75 -2.35 -1.99
N ARG A 58 6.22 -1.53 -2.93
CA ARG A 58 7.19 -0.45 -2.65
C ARG A 58 6.61 0.93 -2.90
N ASP A 59 5.67 1.04 -3.82
CA ASP A 59 4.98 2.27 -4.19
C ASP A 59 3.97 2.68 -3.11
N GLY A 60 3.87 3.99 -2.86
CA GLY A 60 2.92 4.58 -1.94
C GLY A 60 2.37 5.90 -2.50
N TRP A 61 1.22 6.34 -1.99
CA TRP A 61 0.54 7.56 -2.45
C TRP A 61 1.32 8.85 -2.20
N ALA A 62 2.04 8.92 -1.09
CA ALA A 62 2.85 10.06 -0.67
C ALA A 62 4.19 9.54 -0.12
N MET A 63 4.63 10.00 1.06
CA MET A 63 5.85 9.49 1.69
C MET A 63 5.77 8.01 2.10
N GLY A 64 4.55 7.48 2.28
CA GLY A 64 4.30 6.04 2.45
C GLY A 64 4.91 5.39 3.69
N ALA A 65 5.13 6.15 4.78
CA ALA A 65 5.84 5.65 5.97
C ALA A 65 5.17 4.41 6.59
N ALA A 66 3.85 4.45 6.81
CA ALA A 66 3.10 3.28 7.29
C ALA A 66 2.86 2.28 6.15
N ASP A 67 2.45 2.79 4.99
CA ASP A 67 2.04 2.01 3.83
C ASP A 67 2.78 2.51 2.58
N PRO A 68 3.73 1.75 1.99
CA PRO A 68 4.22 0.42 2.41
C PRO A 68 5.47 0.39 3.27
N ALA A 69 6.15 1.53 3.47
CA ALA A 69 7.56 1.55 3.81
C ALA A 69 7.87 0.80 5.11
N SER A 70 6.96 0.79 6.08
CA SER A 70 7.09 0.03 7.32
C SER A 70 7.27 -1.48 7.09
N GLY A 71 6.54 -2.06 6.12
CA GLY A 71 6.70 -3.44 5.71
C GLY A 71 7.94 -3.65 4.82
N HIS A 72 8.29 -2.64 4.02
CA HIS A 72 9.45 -2.69 3.13
C HIS A 72 10.76 -2.78 3.90
N VAL A 73 10.95 -1.91 4.90
CA VAL A 73 12.17 -1.89 5.71
C VAL A 73 12.32 -3.18 6.51
N ALA A 74 11.22 -3.72 7.03
CA ALA A 74 11.22 -5.01 7.73
C ALA A 74 11.65 -6.15 6.80
N MET A 75 11.10 -6.21 5.58
CA MET A 75 11.47 -7.22 4.58
C MET A 75 12.94 -7.09 4.13
N MET A 76 13.45 -5.87 3.98
CA MET A 76 14.85 -5.64 3.59
C MET A 76 15.82 -6.07 4.71
N GLU A 77 15.50 -5.80 5.97
CA GLU A 77 16.32 -6.29 7.09
C GLU A 77 16.25 -7.81 7.26
N GLU A 78 15.09 -8.42 7.03
CA GLU A 78 14.93 -9.87 6.95
C GLU A 78 15.84 -10.46 5.86
N ALA A 79 15.80 -9.91 4.65
CA ALA A 79 16.64 -10.35 3.54
C ALA A 79 18.14 -10.18 3.83
N ARG A 80 18.54 -9.07 4.48
CA ARG A 80 19.92 -8.84 4.92
C ARG A 80 20.38 -9.92 5.91
N ALA A 81 19.58 -10.18 6.95
CA ALA A 81 19.91 -11.16 7.98
C ALA A 81 20.03 -12.59 7.42
N ILE A 82 19.09 -13.01 6.55
CA ILE A 82 19.15 -14.32 5.87
C ILE A 82 20.37 -14.39 4.95
N GLY A 83 20.65 -13.33 4.21
CA GLY A 83 21.82 -13.26 3.32
C GLY A 83 23.16 -13.31 4.06
N GLU A 84 23.23 -12.81 5.29
CA GLU A 84 24.42 -12.96 6.16
C GLU A 84 24.56 -14.37 6.71
N LEU A 85 23.45 -15.02 7.09
CA LEU A 85 23.45 -16.40 7.59
C LEU A 85 23.84 -17.43 6.51
N ALA A 86 23.51 -17.15 5.25
CA ALA A 86 23.79 -18.04 4.12
C ALA A 86 25.25 -17.99 3.62
N ARG A 87 26.08 -17.08 4.15
CA ARG A 87 27.50 -16.95 3.78
C ARG A 87 28.40 -17.99 4.45
#